data_AF-A0A968XH86-F1
#
_entry.id   AF-A0A968XH86-F1
#
_cell.length_a   1.000
_cell.length_b   1.000
_cell.length_c   1.000
_cell.angle_alpha   90.00
_cell.angle_beta   90.00
_cell.angle_gamma   90.00
#
_symmetry.space_group_name_H-M   'P 1'
#
loop_
_entity.id
_entity.type
_entity.pdbx_description
1 polymer ?
#
loop_
_entity_poly.entity_id
_entity_poly.type
_entity_poly.pdbx_seq_one_letter_code
_entity_poly.pdbx_strand_id
1 'polypeptide(L)'
;MGKKKSDSNSVNVQVGHAENSLFNTAVTQNIGGVHLNLGEDAEEDEAPELPPPNSQSLALFRALSARFTLEELETACWELGIVFEDLPAKTLSGKARQLVQKAEDLSLADKLIALVKRERPDAAL
;
A
#
# COMPACT_ATOMS: atom_id res chain seq x y z
N MET A 1 46.30 28.04 35.38
CA MET A 1 45.55 27.08 34.53
C MET A 1 44.68 27.89 33.58
N GLY A 2 44.59 27.72 32.26
CA GLY A 2 45.15 26.74 31.33
C GLY A 2 44.16 26.53 30.18
N LYS A 3 44.52 27.01 28.96
CA LYS A 3 44.08 26.53 27.62
C LYS A 3 42.64 26.93 27.18
N LYS A 4 42.48 27.68 26.06
CA LYS A 4 42.39 27.23 24.63
C LYS A 4 41.13 26.35 24.41
N LYS A 5 40.33 26.39 23.35
CA LYS A 5 40.34 26.87 21.95
C LYS A 5 38.89 26.59 21.42
N SER A 6 38.37 27.27 20.39
CA SER A 6 38.13 26.74 19.01
C SER A 6 37.20 25.50 18.98
N ASP A 7 36.21 25.32 18.09
CA ASP A 7 36.11 25.61 16.67
C ASP A 7 34.63 25.60 16.22
N SER A 8 34.39 26.27 15.10
CA SER A 8 33.22 26.19 14.23
C SER A 8 32.85 24.75 13.85
N ASN A 9 31.56 24.48 13.62
CA ASN A 9 31.18 23.46 12.65
C ASN A 9 29.96 23.90 11.84
N SER A 10 30.23 24.39 10.64
CA SER A 10 29.26 24.57 9.57
C SER A 10 29.01 23.21 8.93
N VAL A 11 27.75 22.78 8.83
CA VAL A 11 27.38 21.70 7.90
C VAL A 11 26.55 22.29 6.78
N ASN A 12 27.22 22.42 5.65
CA ASN A 12 26.67 22.73 4.35
C ASN A 12 26.16 21.41 3.75
N VAL A 13 24.86 21.25 3.51
CA VAL A 13 24.36 20.22 2.60
C VAL A 13 23.52 20.89 1.53
N GLN A 14 24.12 20.87 0.35
CA GLN A 14 23.59 21.28 -0.94
C GLN A 14 23.17 20.00 -1.69
N VAL A 15 22.36 20.18 -2.74
CA VAL A 15 22.05 19.23 -3.82
C VAL A 15 20.85 18.31 -3.52
N GLY A 16 19.82 18.21 -4.37
CA GLY A 16 19.74 18.61 -5.76
C GLY A 16 18.33 18.72 -6.31
N HIS A 17 18.25 19.51 -7.39
CA HIS A 17 17.23 19.48 -8.42
C HIS A 17 17.17 18.08 -9.03
N ALA A 18 15.97 17.54 -9.20
CA ALA A 18 15.68 16.55 -10.24
C ALA A 18 14.34 16.91 -10.86
N GLU A 19 14.44 17.43 -12.07
CA GLU A 19 13.37 17.73 -13.00
C GLU A 19 12.90 16.39 -13.59
N ASN A 20 11.60 16.11 -13.53
CA ASN A 20 10.98 15.05 -14.34
C ASN A 20 9.66 15.64 -14.87
N SER A 21 9.65 16.32 -16.02
CA SER A 21 9.90 15.81 -17.38
C SER A 21 8.81 14.85 -17.84
N LEU A 22 7.96 15.41 -18.72
CA LEU A 22 7.39 14.80 -19.92
C LEU A 22 6.16 13.86 -19.80
N PHE A 23 5.08 14.33 -20.46
CA PHE A 23 4.12 13.59 -21.30
C PHE A 23 3.25 12.53 -20.58
N ASN A 24 1.92 12.66 -20.57
CA ASN A 24 1.13 12.34 -21.76
C ASN A 24 -0.19 13.14 -21.82
N THR A 25 -0.30 13.93 -22.87
CA THR A 25 -1.57 14.38 -23.46
C THR A 25 -2.09 13.24 -24.33
N ALA A 26 -3.20 12.62 -23.94
CA ALA A 26 -4.01 11.83 -24.86
C ALA A 26 -5.46 12.30 -24.76
N VAL A 27 -5.76 13.31 -25.59
CA VAL A 27 -7.10 13.58 -26.06
C VAL A 27 -7.60 12.32 -26.77
N THR A 28 -8.75 11.80 -26.37
CA THR A 28 -9.57 10.92 -27.20
C THR A 28 -10.98 11.48 -27.18
N GLN A 29 -11.24 12.38 -28.13
CA GLN A 29 -12.59 12.73 -28.54
C GLN A 29 -13.08 11.60 -29.44
N ASN A 30 -13.94 10.73 -28.91
CA ASN A 30 -14.65 9.74 -29.72
C ASN A 30 -16.03 10.33 -30.06
N ILE A 31 -16.16 10.83 -31.29
CA ILE A 31 -17.38 11.40 -31.83
C ILE A 31 -18.04 10.32 -32.69
N GLY A 32 -19.27 9.93 -32.34
CA GLY A 32 -20.26 9.41 -33.28
C GLY A 32 -20.05 7.98 -33.77
N GLY A 33 -20.74 7.04 -33.13
CA GLY A 33 -20.91 5.68 -33.63
C GLY A 33 -22.08 5.00 -32.95
N VAL A 34 -23.30 5.43 -33.30
CA VAL A 34 -24.54 4.75 -32.91
C VAL A 34 -24.51 3.36 -33.55
N HIS A 35 -24.27 2.33 -32.76
CA HIS A 35 -24.50 0.95 -33.20
C HIS A 35 -25.43 0.28 -32.20
N LEU A 36 -26.72 0.40 -32.50
CA LEU A 36 -27.78 -0.40 -31.90
C LEU A 36 -27.56 -1.85 -32.37
N ASN A 37 -26.92 -2.68 -31.55
CA ASN A 37 -27.04 -4.13 -31.68
C ASN A 37 -28.00 -4.62 -30.60
N LEU A 38 -29.20 -4.92 -31.08
CA LEU A 38 -30.29 -5.55 -30.36
C LEU A 38 -30.34 -6.99 -30.89
N GLY A 39 -30.15 -7.97 -30.00
CA GLY A 39 -30.59 -9.34 -30.25
C GLY A 39 -29.53 -10.43 -30.04
N GLU A 40 -29.90 -11.35 -29.15
CA GLU A 40 -29.52 -12.77 -29.10
C GLU A 40 -28.06 -13.12 -28.73
N ASP A 41 -27.76 -14.10 -27.91
CA ASP A 41 -28.47 -14.98 -26.97
C ASP A 41 -27.34 -15.63 -26.14
N ALA A 42 -27.70 -16.36 -25.09
CA ALA A 42 -26.86 -17.03 -24.10
C ALA A 42 -25.50 -17.61 -24.55
N GLU A 43 -24.60 -17.74 -23.56
CA GLU A 43 -23.30 -18.46 -23.50
C GLU A 43 -22.10 -17.49 -23.38
N GLU A 44 -21.30 -17.43 -22.32
CA GLU A 44 -21.12 -18.24 -21.12
C GLU A 44 -20.75 -17.31 -19.95
N ASP A 45 -21.05 -17.80 -18.77
CA ASP A 45 -20.71 -17.30 -17.44
C ASP A 45 -19.19 -17.16 -17.27
N GLU A 46 -18.56 -16.15 -17.86
CA GLU A 46 -17.24 -15.69 -17.41
C GLU A 46 -17.46 -14.87 -16.13
N ALA A 47 -17.90 -15.57 -15.08
CA ALA A 47 -17.81 -15.08 -13.72
C ALA A 47 -16.38 -14.55 -13.56
N PRO A 48 -16.17 -13.28 -13.18
CA PRO A 48 -14.83 -12.74 -13.04
C PRO A 48 -14.08 -13.70 -12.15
N GLU A 49 -13.06 -14.38 -12.67
CA GLU A 49 -12.28 -15.36 -11.93
C GLU A 49 -11.79 -14.64 -10.69
N LEU A 50 -12.49 -14.85 -9.57
CA LEU A 50 -12.12 -14.27 -8.30
C LEU A 50 -10.74 -14.86 -8.04
N PRO A 51 -9.67 -14.04 -8.08
CA PRO A 51 -8.33 -14.57 -7.90
C PRO A 51 -8.34 -15.41 -6.63
N PRO A 52 -7.76 -16.62 -6.65
CA PRO A 52 -7.78 -17.50 -5.50
C PRO A 52 -7.36 -16.70 -4.27
N PRO A 53 -8.08 -16.80 -3.14
CA PRO A 53 -7.78 -15.99 -1.97
C PRO A 53 -6.31 -16.22 -1.60
N ASN A 54 -5.50 -15.19 -1.82
CA ASN A 54 -4.07 -15.23 -1.65
C ASN A 54 -3.77 -15.75 -0.24
N SER A 55 -3.22 -16.96 -0.15
CA SER A 55 -2.98 -17.63 1.15
C SER A 55 -2.06 -16.80 2.05
N GLN A 56 -1.24 -15.95 1.43
CA GLN A 56 -0.41 -14.95 2.12
C GLN A 56 -1.22 -13.86 2.81
N SER A 57 -2.30 -13.37 2.21
CA SER A 57 -3.17 -12.33 2.79
C SER A 57 -3.86 -12.81 4.06
N LEU A 58 -4.29 -14.08 4.05
CA LEU A 58 -4.85 -14.72 5.23
C LEU A 58 -3.80 -14.89 6.33
N ALA A 59 -2.57 -15.30 5.98
CA ALA A 59 -1.47 -15.44 6.92
C ALA A 59 -1.07 -14.09 7.54
N LEU A 60 -0.96 -13.03 6.71
CA LEU A 60 -0.75 -11.64 7.15
C LEU A 60 -1.84 -11.16 8.07
N PHE A 61 -3.10 -11.36 7.69
CA PHE A 61 -4.23 -10.99 8.52
C PHE A 61 -4.16 -11.66 9.90
N ARG A 62 -3.85 -12.96 9.96
CA ARG A 62 -3.70 -13.69 11.23
C ARG A 62 -2.51 -13.19 12.04
N ALA A 63 -1.38 -12.92 11.40
CA ALA A 63 -0.20 -12.37 12.05
C ALA A 63 -0.50 -10.99 12.66
N LEU A 64 -1.08 -10.09 11.87
CA LEU A 64 -1.45 -8.74 12.31
C LEU A 64 -2.51 -8.78 13.42
N SER A 65 -3.62 -9.49 13.21
CA SER A 65 -4.71 -9.49 14.18
C SER A 65 -4.39 -10.20 15.51
N ALA A 66 -3.45 -11.15 15.51
CA ALA A 66 -3.08 -11.89 16.73
C ALA A 66 -1.84 -11.33 17.44
N ARG A 67 -0.94 -10.65 16.72
CA ARG A 67 0.37 -10.22 17.25
C ARG A 67 0.56 -8.71 17.29
N PHE A 68 -0.26 -7.94 16.59
CA PHE A 68 -0.19 -6.48 16.59
C PHE A 68 -1.29 -5.89 17.46
N THR A 69 -0.95 -4.79 18.12
CA THR A 69 -1.90 -3.87 18.76
C THR A 69 -2.41 -2.83 17.77
N LEU A 70 -3.39 -2.04 18.18
CA LEU A 70 -3.99 -1.01 17.32
C LEU A 70 -2.97 0.10 16.97
N GLU A 71 -2.13 0.48 17.94
CA GLU A 71 -1.05 1.46 17.78
C GLU A 71 0.06 0.95 16.83
N GLU A 72 0.45 -0.32 16.95
CA GLU A 72 1.42 -0.94 16.03
C GLU A 72 0.85 -1.03 14.61
N LEU A 73 -0.45 -1.31 14.47
CA LEU A 73 -1.11 -1.34 13.16
C LEU A 73 -1.18 0.05 12.52
N GLU A 74 -1.41 1.09 13.30
CA GLU A 74 -1.35 2.49 12.85
C GLU A 74 0.07 2.87 12.40
N THR A 75 1.09 2.44 13.15
CA THR A 75 2.50 2.64 12.77
C THR A 75 2.83 1.92 11.47
N ALA A 76 2.37 0.69 11.29
CA ALA A 76 2.53 -0.06 10.05
C ALA A 76 1.82 0.62 8.88
N CYS A 77 0.61 1.16 9.08
CA CYS A 77 -0.09 1.97 8.09
C CYS A 77 0.75 3.19 7.68
N TRP A 78 1.30 3.92 8.64
CA TRP A 78 2.12 5.12 8.39
C TRP A 78 3.39 4.80 7.57
N GLU A 79 4.10 3.72 7.91
CA GLU A 79 5.28 3.22 7.15
C GLU A 79 4.94 2.81 5.71
N LEU A 80 3.71 2.33 5.48
CA LEU A 80 3.19 1.97 4.17
C LEU A 80 2.60 3.17 3.41
N GLY A 81 2.44 4.33 4.05
CA GLY A 81 1.78 5.50 3.46
C GLY A 81 0.25 5.34 3.36
N ILE A 82 -0.33 4.43 4.14
CA ILE A 82 -1.78 4.20 4.22
C ILE A 82 -2.33 5.00 5.40
N VAL A 83 -3.39 5.76 5.17
CA VAL A 83 -4.05 6.53 6.24
C VAL A 83 -4.90 5.58 7.08
N PHE A 84 -4.53 5.38 8.35
CA PHE A 84 -5.26 4.46 9.25
C PHE A 84 -6.73 4.87 9.43
N GLU A 85 -7.02 6.17 9.39
CA GLU A 85 -8.39 6.72 9.45
C GLU A 85 -9.24 6.42 8.21
N ASP A 86 -8.62 6.18 7.05
CA ASP A 86 -9.33 5.80 5.80
C ASP A 86 -9.88 4.37 5.86
N LEU A 87 -9.34 3.52 6.75
CA LEU A 87 -9.80 2.15 6.91
C LEU A 87 -11.19 2.15 7.58
N PRO A 88 -12.26 1.71 6.88
CA PRO A 88 -13.65 1.84 7.36
C PRO A 88 -13.99 0.92 8.54
N ALA A 89 -13.06 0.05 8.94
CA ALA A 89 -13.22 -0.83 10.09
C ALA A 89 -12.93 -0.11 11.41
N LYS A 90 -13.71 -0.43 12.45
CA LYS A 90 -13.49 0.09 13.82
C LYS A 90 -12.75 -0.87 14.74
N THR A 91 -12.77 -2.16 14.42
CA THR A 91 -12.12 -3.21 15.23
C THR A 91 -10.70 -3.47 14.72
N LEU A 92 -9.80 -3.90 15.60
CA LEU A 92 -8.42 -4.24 15.23
C LEU A 92 -8.36 -5.28 14.11
N SER A 93 -9.12 -6.37 14.23
CA SER A 93 -9.18 -7.40 13.19
C SER A 93 -9.76 -6.85 11.88
N GLY A 94 -10.79 -6.00 11.94
CA GLY A 94 -11.32 -5.36 10.75
C GLY A 94 -10.28 -4.43 10.09
N LYS A 95 -9.57 -3.62 10.87
CA LYS A 95 -8.49 -2.74 10.40
C LYS A 95 -7.37 -3.55 9.76
N ALA A 96 -6.94 -4.64 10.40
CA ALA A 96 -5.91 -5.54 9.87
C ALA A 96 -6.34 -6.14 8.51
N ARG A 97 -7.58 -6.60 8.38
CA ARG A 97 -8.10 -7.12 7.11
C ARG A 97 -8.12 -6.05 6.02
N GLN A 98 -8.64 -4.86 6.33
CA GLN A 98 -8.68 -3.74 5.38
C GLN A 98 -7.27 -3.27 5.00
N LEU A 99 -6.33 -3.28 5.94
CA LEU A 99 -4.94 -2.93 5.70
C LEU A 99 -4.31 -3.91 4.70
N VAL A 100 -4.47 -5.22 4.92
CA VAL A 100 -3.95 -6.25 4.00
C VAL A 100 -4.55 -6.04 2.60
N GLN A 101 -5.88 -5.86 2.52
CA GLN A 101 -6.54 -5.67 1.24
C GLN A 101 -6.11 -4.39 0.52
N LYS A 102 -5.94 -3.28 1.25
CA LYS A 102 -5.44 -2.02 0.69
C LYS A 102 -3.96 -2.13 0.27
N ALA A 103 -3.15 -2.87 1.04
CA ALA A 103 -1.76 -3.13 0.69
C ALA A 103 -1.65 -4.02 -0.55
N GLU A 104 -2.55 -4.99 -0.74
CA GLU A 104 -2.62 -5.77 -1.98
C GLU A 104 -3.02 -4.91 -3.18
N ASP A 105 -4.06 -4.08 -3.04
CA ASP A 105 -4.53 -3.15 -4.07
C ASP A 105 -3.41 -2.19 -4.55
N LEU A 106 -2.60 -1.72 -3.61
CA LEU A 106 -1.45 -0.85 -3.88
C LEU A 106 -0.16 -1.61 -4.24
N SER A 107 -0.19 -2.95 -4.36
CA SER A 107 0.99 -3.80 -4.55
C SER A 107 2.09 -3.59 -3.48
N LEU A 108 1.70 -3.18 -2.28
CA LEU A 108 2.53 -3.00 -1.09
C LEU A 108 2.52 -4.22 -0.15
N ALA A 109 1.85 -5.31 -0.53
CA ALA A 109 1.79 -6.55 0.27
C ALA A 109 3.19 -7.08 0.62
N ASP A 110 4.13 -7.03 -0.32
CA ASP A 110 5.52 -7.45 -0.10
C ASP A 110 6.23 -6.59 0.95
N LYS A 111 6.00 -5.26 0.90
CA LYS A 111 6.52 -4.30 1.89
C LYS A 111 5.90 -4.55 3.26
N LEU A 112 4.60 -4.86 3.33
CA LEU A 112 3.92 -5.23 4.57
C LEU A 112 4.49 -6.54 5.15
N ILE A 113 4.74 -7.55 4.31
CA ILE A 113 5.40 -8.81 4.72
C ILE A 113 6.79 -8.53 5.30
N ALA A 114 7.60 -7.73 4.60
CA ALA A 114 8.93 -7.35 5.07
C ALA A 114 8.88 -6.62 6.42
N LEU A 115 7.89 -5.73 6.59
CA LEU A 115 7.67 -4.99 7.83
C LEU A 115 7.27 -5.95 8.97
N VAL A 116 6.32 -6.85 8.75
CA VAL A 116 5.89 -7.84 9.74
C VAL A 116 7.04 -8.78 10.11
N LYS A 117 7.83 -9.26 9.14
CA LYS A 117 9.02 -10.09 9.41
C LYS A 117 10.12 -9.35 10.18
N ARG A 118 10.27 -8.05 9.96
CA ARG A 118 11.23 -7.19 10.68
C ARG A 118 10.81 -6.98 12.13
N GLU A 119 9.54 -6.66 12.37
CA GLU A 119 8.98 -6.39 13.71
C GLU A 119 8.79 -7.68 14.53
N ARG A 120 8.43 -8.78 13.85
CA ARG A 120 8.09 -10.07 14.45
C ARG A 120 8.63 -11.21 13.57
N PRO A 121 9.93 -11.54 13.67
CA PRO A 121 10.51 -12.67 12.93
C PRO A 121 9.87 -14.02 13.30
N ASP A 122 9.27 -14.13 14.48
CA ASP A 122 8.51 -15.31 14.94
C ASP A 122 7.10 -15.44 14.35
N ALA A 123 6.62 -14.42 13.60
CA ALA A 123 5.33 -14.51 12.93
C ALA A 123 5.47 -15.46 11.73
N ALA A 124 4.92 -16.68 11.86
CA ALA A 124 4.87 -17.67 10.78
C ALA A 124 4.02 -17.13 9.60
N LEU A 125 4.71 -16.59 8.60
CA LEU A 125 4.20 -16.05 7.34
C LEU A 125 4.61 -16.93 6.16
#